data_AF-A0A3D2WXH1-F1
#
_entry.id   AF-A0A3D2WXH1-F1
#
_cell.length_a   1.000
_cell.length_b   1.000
_cell.length_c   1.000
_cell.angle_alpha   90.00
_cell.angle_beta   90.00
_cell.angle_gamma   90.00
#
_symmetry.space_group_name_H-M   'P 1'
#
loop_
_entity.id
_entity.type
_entity.pdbx_description
1 polymer ?
#
loop_
_entity_poly.entity_id
_entity_poly.type
_entity_poly.pdbx_seq_one_letter_code
_entity_poly.pdbx_strand_id
1 'polypeptide(L)'
;MIDRRTFIKTIGAAGGALILNPFRNLNAYHTKASEYFGIHPFIEDNPNAVFIMLTDVDVKTNSEANKQVGLDFGRSVFVHLADELHGIPLTNNVVIKPNLTSRGKWDSRYTVEGSMGVVTDAYFVEGIIERFKELEIPASQVYLREVNGTENMTEGGYGNVAERTGADIQIINTVVDDIPEEQLQWIDVPDGIWFNKIPYLWPVNSPDSWLLNISKFKTHSMGMTLCAKNLQGSIAANYQQHCSQYEREMNILYDHVNSDAKTVIKENYNRHVADGIPRWGRPQGSNNDGGLWMETWATRCLDNNSVTKPGLHIIEGIYGRDGHFIAGPNDGLANDYMTNILIFGKNQFLVDIIGHWLGGHEPGNFGLFHLAKERGFISMLNPIDIPVYEWKTDGTAPELKSLTNFERTPLKTCYLQRDYDGQNEDYWHICDEPYDYSTNIDRSVASRKPGSFRLMQNYPNPFNNKTTIKFILPQSGFTRLDLYNTRGEIVDVLVNRYCDSGVHQVIWQANQHPTGIYFYRLRLDDFIETKKLIYAK
;
A
#
# COMPACT_ATOMS: atom_id res chain seq x y z
N MET A 1 2.40 38.33 11.97
CA MET A 1 1.35 38.36 10.93
C MET A 1 1.94 39.10 9.74
N ILE A 2 2.39 38.36 8.72
CA ILE A 2 3.05 38.92 7.51
C ILE A 2 2.25 38.39 6.31
N ASP A 3 1.84 39.33 5.46
CA ASP A 3 0.87 39.16 4.37
C ASP A 3 1.42 38.32 3.20
N ARG A 4 0.58 37.39 2.73
CA ARG A 4 0.82 36.36 1.71
C ARG A 4 1.06 36.92 0.30
N ARG A 5 0.97 38.24 0.10
CA ARG A 5 1.14 38.90 -1.20
C ARG A 5 2.55 39.42 -1.50
N THR A 6 3.49 39.36 -0.55
CA THR A 6 4.86 39.88 -0.76
C THR A 6 5.89 38.82 -1.18
N PHE A 7 5.54 37.52 -1.16
CA PHE A 7 6.48 36.44 -1.49
C PHE A 7 6.60 36.14 -3.00
N ILE A 8 5.73 36.67 -3.87
CA ILE A 8 5.67 36.31 -5.30
C ILE A 8 6.50 37.25 -6.22
N LYS A 9 7.29 38.20 -5.69
CA LYS A 9 8.03 39.17 -6.55
C LYS A 9 9.56 39.16 -6.48
N THR A 10 10.19 38.09 -5.99
CA THR A 10 11.67 38.01 -5.93
C THR A 10 12.24 36.73 -6.57
N ILE A 11 11.67 36.28 -7.70
CA ILE A 11 12.30 35.31 -8.62
C ILE A 11 12.28 35.87 -10.04
N GLY A 12 12.69 37.13 -10.18
CA GLY A 12 12.61 37.85 -11.44
C GLY A 12 13.68 38.91 -11.53
N ALA A 13 14.95 38.53 -11.35
CA ALA A 13 16.15 39.19 -11.90
C ALA A 13 17.41 38.74 -11.15
N ALA A 14 17.98 37.60 -11.53
CA ALA A 14 19.43 37.37 -11.52
C ALA A 14 19.74 35.99 -12.13
N GLY A 15 20.48 35.97 -13.23
CA GLY A 15 21.17 34.77 -13.71
C GLY A 15 20.52 34.05 -14.88
N GLY A 16 20.60 34.64 -16.08
CA GLY A 16 20.47 33.89 -17.32
C GLY A 16 21.70 33.01 -17.53
N ALA A 17 21.50 31.69 -17.55
CA ALA A 17 22.32 30.72 -18.27
C ALA A 17 21.59 29.36 -18.27
N LEU A 18 21.25 28.88 -19.47
CA LEU A 18 20.83 27.51 -19.81
C LEU A 18 19.51 27.00 -19.20
N ILE A 19 18.37 27.46 -19.76
CA ILE A 19 17.15 26.64 -19.78
C ILE A 19 17.30 25.65 -20.94
N LEU A 20 17.81 24.46 -20.65
CA LEU A 20 17.69 23.31 -21.54
C LEU A 20 16.26 22.81 -21.45
N ASN A 21 15.54 22.94 -22.57
CA ASN A 21 14.22 22.39 -22.79
C ASN A 21 14.35 20.84 -22.77
N PRO A 22 13.72 20.08 -21.84
CA PRO A 22 13.95 18.65 -21.74
C PRO A 22 13.24 17.84 -22.84
N PHE A 23 12.43 18.49 -23.68
CA PHE A 23 11.65 17.83 -24.73
C PHE A 23 12.25 18.10 -26.11
N ARG A 24 13.41 17.49 -26.39
CA ARG A 24 13.90 17.10 -27.72
C ARG A 24 15.34 16.62 -27.61
N ASN A 25 15.51 15.30 -27.54
CA ASN A 25 16.66 14.58 -28.11
C ASN A 25 16.38 13.07 -28.07
N LEU A 26 15.41 12.64 -28.89
CA LEU A 26 15.36 11.28 -29.39
C LEU A 26 16.23 11.24 -30.64
N ASN A 27 17.53 10.98 -30.48
CA ASN A 27 18.29 10.10 -31.36
C ASN A 27 19.76 9.98 -30.91
N ALA A 28 20.21 8.72 -30.83
CA ALA A 28 21.58 8.25 -30.74
C ALA A 28 22.34 8.52 -29.42
N TYR A 29 21.87 7.94 -28.32
CA TYR A 29 22.78 7.36 -27.35
C TYR A 29 22.82 5.85 -27.60
N HIS A 30 24.00 5.31 -27.94
CA HIS A 30 24.28 3.90 -27.69
C HIS A 30 24.21 3.70 -26.18
N THR A 31 23.01 3.39 -25.68
CA THR A 31 22.74 3.20 -24.27
C THR A 31 23.38 1.87 -23.85
N LYS A 32 24.30 1.95 -22.90
CA LYS A 32 24.65 0.82 -22.04
C LYS A 32 23.31 0.20 -21.56
N ALA A 33 23.14 -1.11 -21.69
CA ALA A 33 21.95 -1.79 -21.17
C ALA A 33 21.76 -1.38 -19.71
N SER A 34 20.56 -0.90 -19.39
CA SER A 34 20.25 -0.42 -18.04
C SER A 34 20.08 -1.62 -17.13
N GLU A 35 20.96 -1.80 -16.14
CA GLU A 35 20.90 -2.92 -15.19
C GLU A 35 19.76 -2.80 -14.16
N TYR A 36 18.99 -1.70 -14.24
CA TYR A 36 17.89 -1.41 -13.33
C TYR A 36 16.60 -1.07 -14.08
N PHE A 37 15.48 -1.40 -13.46
CA PHE A 37 14.14 -0.93 -13.81
C PHE A 37 13.52 -0.13 -12.67
N GLY A 38 12.41 0.55 -12.92
CA GLY A 38 11.63 1.16 -11.85
C GLY A 38 10.33 1.74 -12.36
N ILE A 39 9.71 2.52 -11.50
CA ILE A 39 8.50 3.27 -11.82
C ILE A 39 8.91 4.60 -12.45
N HIS A 40 8.07 5.11 -13.34
CA HIS A 40 8.26 6.40 -14.00
C HIS A 40 8.62 7.49 -12.97
N PRO A 41 9.68 8.29 -13.20
CA PRO A 41 10.20 9.26 -12.21
C PRO A 41 9.16 10.23 -11.67
N PHE A 42 8.23 10.69 -12.52
CA PHE A 42 7.15 11.58 -12.07
C PHE A 42 6.28 10.95 -10.96
N ILE A 43 6.05 9.64 -10.99
CA ILE A 43 5.29 8.94 -9.94
C ILE A 43 6.13 8.83 -8.67
N GLU A 44 7.42 8.51 -8.80
CA GLU A 44 8.36 8.45 -7.67
C GLU A 44 8.53 9.80 -6.95
N ASP A 45 8.59 10.89 -7.71
CA ASP A 45 8.71 12.26 -7.19
C ASP A 45 7.40 12.77 -6.55
N ASN A 46 6.27 12.07 -6.75
CA ASN A 46 4.96 12.44 -6.23
C ASN A 46 4.32 11.30 -5.42
N PRO A 47 4.93 10.85 -4.30
CA PRO A 47 4.48 9.66 -3.57
C PRO A 47 3.12 9.81 -2.88
N ASN A 48 2.66 11.05 -2.69
CA ASN A 48 1.34 11.37 -2.12
C ASN A 48 0.28 11.68 -3.18
N ALA A 49 0.61 11.58 -4.47
CA ALA A 49 -0.35 11.75 -5.55
C ALA A 49 -1.00 10.42 -5.95
N VAL A 50 -2.17 10.54 -6.56
CA VAL A 50 -2.88 9.43 -7.21
C VAL A 50 -3.02 9.74 -8.68
N PHE A 51 -2.92 8.71 -9.50
CA PHE A 51 -2.95 8.79 -10.95
C PHE A 51 -4.17 8.02 -11.46
N ILE A 52 -4.84 8.59 -12.45
CA ILE A 52 -6.00 7.97 -13.09
C ILE A 52 -5.70 7.83 -14.58
N MET A 53 -5.67 6.61 -15.08
CA MET A 53 -5.61 6.31 -16.51
C MET A 53 -7.00 5.89 -16.97
N LEU A 54 -7.56 6.62 -17.94
CA LEU A 54 -8.78 6.22 -18.61
C LEU A 54 -8.49 5.11 -19.63
N THR A 55 -9.37 4.12 -19.70
CA THR A 55 -9.30 3.01 -20.66
C THR A 55 -10.53 3.03 -21.57
N ASP A 56 -10.53 2.21 -22.62
CA ASP A 56 -11.65 2.10 -23.55
C ASP A 56 -11.86 0.65 -23.96
N VAL A 57 -12.25 -0.17 -22.97
CA VAL A 57 -12.65 -1.56 -23.18
C VAL A 57 -14.17 -1.60 -23.35
N ASP A 58 -14.62 -2.27 -24.40
CA ASP A 58 -16.02 -2.39 -24.78
C ASP A 58 -16.80 -3.34 -23.86
N VAL A 59 -16.21 -4.49 -23.54
CA VAL A 59 -16.81 -5.51 -22.69
C VAL A 59 -15.75 -6.22 -21.86
N LYS A 60 -16.08 -6.52 -20.60
CA LYS A 60 -15.16 -7.18 -19.66
C LYS A 60 -14.57 -8.51 -20.16
N THR A 61 -15.26 -9.21 -21.06
CA THR A 61 -14.83 -10.49 -21.65
C THR A 61 -13.87 -10.34 -22.82
N ASN A 62 -13.57 -9.11 -23.26
CA ASN A 62 -12.59 -8.83 -24.30
C ASN A 62 -11.17 -8.95 -23.74
N SER A 63 -10.67 -10.19 -23.68
CA SER A 63 -9.36 -10.51 -23.14
C SER A 63 -8.21 -9.79 -23.84
N GLU A 64 -8.32 -9.59 -25.15
CA GLU A 64 -7.28 -8.89 -25.92
C GLU A 64 -7.20 -7.42 -25.53
N ALA A 65 -8.34 -6.73 -25.42
CA ALA A 65 -8.38 -5.34 -24.98
C ALA A 65 -7.88 -5.19 -23.53
N ASN A 66 -8.30 -6.07 -22.61
CA ASN A 66 -7.81 -6.07 -21.23
C ASN A 66 -6.29 -6.25 -21.16
N LYS A 67 -5.74 -7.17 -21.96
CA LYS A 67 -4.31 -7.40 -22.08
C LYS A 67 -3.58 -6.17 -22.61
N GLN A 68 -4.11 -5.57 -23.68
CA GLN A 68 -3.53 -4.37 -24.27
C GLN A 68 -3.50 -3.20 -23.29
N VAL A 69 -4.56 -3.01 -22.49
CA VAL A 69 -4.58 -2.02 -21.40
C VAL A 69 -3.45 -2.27 -20.39
N GLY A 70 -3.25 -3.53 -19.97
CA GLY A 70 -2.16 -3.90 -19.06
C GLY A 70 -0.77 -3.62 -19.64
N LEU A 71 -0.58 -3.92 -20.91
CA LEU A 71 0.68 -3.70 -21.62
C LEU A 71 0.97 -2.20 -21.80
N ASP A 72 -0.01 -1.40 -22.22
CA ASP A 72 0.15 0.04 -22.43
C ASP A 72 0.36 0.78 -21.11
N PHE A 73 -0.38 0.41 -20.06
CA PHE A 73 -0.13 0.87 -18.70
C PHE A 73 1.32 0.54 -18.32
N GLY A 74 1.73 -0.72 -18.45
CA GLY A 74 3.08 -1.17 -18.11
C GLY A 74 4.16 -0.39 -18.85
N ARG A 75 4.02 -0.18 -20.17
CA ARG A 75 4.97 0.57 -20.99
C ARG A 75 5.11 2.02 -20.57
N SER A 76 4.01 2.65 -20.13
CA SER A 76 4.03 4.03 -19.66
C SER A 76 4.61 4.18 -18.24
N VAL A 77 4.42 3.18 -17.38
CA VAL A 77 4.75 3.27 -15.94
C VAL A 77 6.08 2.61 -15.59
N PHE A 78 6.43 1.45 -16.17
CA PHE A 78 7.65 0.73 -15.84
C PHE A 78 8.73 1.01 -16.87
N VAL A 79 9.85 1.57 -16.41
CA VAL A 79 10.92 2.10 -17.27
C VAL A 79 12.29 1.57 -16.85
N HIS A 80 13.24 1.56 -17.79
CA HIS A 80 14.66 1.41 -17.45
C HIS A 80 15.17 2.66 -16.73
N LEU A 81 15.99 2.47 -15.70
CA LEU A 81 16.59 3.56 -14.93
C LEU A 81 18.12 3.45 -14.93
N ALA A 82 18.78 4.54 -15.30
CA ALA A 82 20.25 4.57 -15.44
C ALA A 82 21.02 4.58 -14.11
N ASP A 83 20.34 4.75 -12.97
CA ASP A 83 20.94 5.01 -11.65
C ASP A 83 20.52 3.95 -10.62
N GLU A 84 21.51 3.35 -9.97
CA GLU A 84 21.36 2.40 -8.85
C GLU A 84 20.63 3.02 -7.65
N LEU A 85 20.73 4.33 -7.45
CA LEU A 85 20.16 4.98 -6.26
C LEU A 85 18.63 4.93 -6.22
N HIS A 86 18.00 4.89 -7.40
CA HIS A 86 16.54 4.93 -7.57
C HIS A 86 16.00 3.71 -8.33
N GLY A 87 16.87 2.95 -8.99
CA GLY A 87 16.54 1.77 -9.75
C GLY A 87 16.50 0.50 -8.92
N ILE A 88 15.60 -0.41 -9.28
CA ILE A 88 15.53 -1.77 -8.78
C ILE A 88 16.38 -2.64 -9.71
N PRO A 89 17.34 -3.42 -9.19
CA PRO A 89 18.16 -4.29 -10.03
C PRO A 89 17.29 -5.24 -10.86
N LEU A 90 17.61 -5.43 -12.14
CA LEU A 90 16.94 -6.41 -13.00
C LEU A 90 17.11 -7.86 -12.48
N THR A 91 18.09 -8.08 -11.60
CA THR A 91 18.30 -9.35 -10.89
C THR A 91 17.31 -9.60 -9.75
N ASN A 92 16.53 -8.59 -9.33
CA ASN A 92 15.52 -8.79 -8.29
C ASN A 92 14.31 -9.54 -8.84
N ASN A 93 13.64 -10.27 -7.94
CA ASN A 93 12.36 -10.91 -8.23
C ASN A 93 11.25 -9.85 -8.30
N VAL A 94 10.42 -9.90 -9.33
CA VAL A 94 9.19 -9.11 -9.42
C VAL A 94 8.04 -9.94 -8.89
N VAL A 95 7.39 -9.46 -7.84
CA VAL A 95 6.24 -10.13 -7.23
C VAL A 95 4.99 -9.36 -7.55
N ILE A 96 3.98 -10.03 -8.11
CA ILE A 96 2.67 -9.44 -8.40
C ILE A 96 1.67 -10.01 -7.40
N LYS A 97 0.91 -9.13 -6.75
CA LYS A 97 -0.19 -9.49 -5.87
C LYS A 97 -1.52 -9.03 -6.50
N PRO A 98 -2.18 -9.87 -7.32
CA PRO A 98 -3.54 -9.58 -7.78
C PRO A 98 -4.54 -9.72 -6.62
N ASN A 99 -5.77 -9.25 -6.80
CA ASN A 99 -6.89 -9.62 -5.94
C ASN A 99 -7.51 -10.90 -6.48
N LEU A 100 -7.23 -12.04 -5.85
CA LEU A 100 -8.01 -13.27 -6.06
C LEU A 100 -8.83 -13.58 -4.82
N THR A 101 -10.06 -14.02 -5.05
CA THR A 101 -10.98 -14.39 -3.99
C THR A 101 -11.86 -15.53 -4.47
N SER A 102 -12.72 -16.04 -3.59
CA SER A 102 -13.63 -17.09 -4.04
C SER A 102 -14.68 -16.52 -4.98
N ARG A 103 -14.95 -17.26 -6.06
CA ARG A 103 -15.86 -16.85 -7.13
C ARG A 103 -17.34 -17.05 -6.80
N GLY A 104 -17.67 -17.54 -5.61
CA GLY A 104 -19.06 -17.72 -5.18
C GLY A 104 -19.71 -19.02 -5.65
N LYS A 105 -18.92 -20.07 -5.91
CA LYS A 105 -19.42 -21.38 -6.38
C LYS A 105 -20.46 -22.06 -5.49
N TRP A 106 -20.61 -21.60 -4.24
CA TRP A 106 -21.65 -22.06 -3.32
C TRP A 106 -23.06 -21.60 -3.73
N ASP A 107 -23.19 -20.56 -4.56
CA ASP A 107 -24.47 -20.08 -5.08
C ASP A 107 -24.80 -20.77 -6.40
N SER A 108 -26.04 -21.25 -6.54
CA SER A 108 -26.50 -21.95 -7.74
C SER A 108 -26.58 -21.08 -8.99
N ARG A 109 -26.53 -19.75 -8.84
CA ARG A 109 -26.57 -18.77 -9.94
C ARG A 109 -25.16 -18.41 -10.46
N TYR A 110 -24.12 -19.05 -9.93
CA TYR A 110 -22.73 -18.82 -10.31
C TYR A 110 -22.48 -18.99 -11.82
N THR A 111 -21.74 -18.06 -12.41
CA THR A 111 -21.10 -18.20 -13.71
C THR A 111 -19.69 -17.59 -13.69
N VAL A 112 -18.79 -18.07 -14.56
CA VAL A 112 -17.43 -17.53 -14.67
C VAL A 112 -17.48 -16.05 -15.03
N GLU A 113 -18.24 -15.69 -16.06
CA GLU A 113 -18.44 -14.30 -16.47
C GLU A 113 -19.11 -13.45 -15.38
N GLY A 114 -20.14 -14.01 -14.73
CA GLY A 114 -20.84 -13.35 -13.64
C GLY A 114 -19.93 -13.03 -12.46
N SER A 115 -18.88 -13.80 -12.22
CA SER A 115 -17.94 -13.60 -11.10
C SER A 115 -16.67 -12.81 -11.46
N MET A 116 -16.50 -12.35 -12.71
CA MET A 116 -15.25 -11.70 -13.13
C MET A 116 -14.87 -10.49 -12.25
N GLY A 117 -15.83 -9.63 -11.89
CA GLY A 117 -15.53 -8.45 -11.07
C GLY A 117 -15.17 -8.70 -9.61
N VAL A 118 -15.14 -9.95 -9.13
CA VAL A 118 -14.62 -10.25 -7.79
C VAL A 118 -13.10 -10.44 -7.77
N VAL A 119 -12.45 -10.55 -8.93
CA VAL A 119 -11.01 -10.78 -9.09
C VAL A 119 -10.35 -9.77 -10.03
N THR A 120 -9.05 -9.56 -9.89
CA THR A 120 -8.26 -8.81 -10.87
C THR A 120 -8.22 -9.57 -12.20
N ASP A 121 -8.45 -8.87 -13.30
CA ASP A 121 -8.45 -9.46 -14.64
C ASP A 121 -7.09 -10.09 -15.00
N ALA A 122 -7.09 -11.38 -15.35
CA ALA A 122 -5.86 -12.12 -15.61
C ALA A 122 -5.13 -11.65 -16.87
N TYR A 123 -5.87 -11.19 -17.88
CA TYR A 123 -5.27 -10.72 -19.13
C TYR A 123 -4.64 -9.34 -18.97
N PHE A 124 -5.24 -8.47 -18.15
CA PHE A 124 -4.58 -7.23 -17.70
C PHE A 124 -3.23 -7.52 -17.03
N VAL A 125 -3.19 -8.50 -16.11
CA VAL A 125 -1.94 -8.92 -15.46
C VAL A 125 -0.95 -9.52 -16.47
N GLU A 126 -1.42 -10.29 -17.46
CA GLU A 126 -0.59 -10.81 -18.54
C GLU A 126 0.13 -9.69 -19.31
N GLY A 127 -0.58 -8.61 -19.67
CA GLY A 127 0.01 -7.45 -20.33
C GLY A 127 1.11 -6.78 -19.51
N ILE A 128 0.93 -6.68 -18.19
CA ILE A 128 1.97 -6.19 -17.27
C ILE A 128 3.19 -7.14 -17.25
N ILE A 129 2.97 -8.45 -17.24
CA ILE A 129 4.07 -9.43 -17.28
C ILE A 129 4.84 -9.32 -18.60
N GLU A 130 4.14 -9.11 -19.72
CA GLU A 130 4.78 -8.85 -21.01
C GLU A 130 5.63 -7.59 -20.98
N ARG A 131 5.17 -6.53 -20.29
CA ARG A 131 6.03 -5.36 -20.08
C ARG A 131 7.32 -5.70 -19.34
N PHE A 132 7.27 -6.51 -18.28
CA PHE A 132 8.49 -6.88 -17.57
C PHE A 132 9.47 -7.65 -18.46
N LYS A 133 8.97 -8.48 -19.39
CA LYS A 133 9.82 -9.12 -20.41
C LYS A 133 10.47 -8.11 -21.35
N GLU A 134 9.77 -7.06 -21.75
CA GLU A 134 10.35 -5.97 -22.56
C GLU A 134 11.44 -5.18 -21.82
N LEU A 135 11.39 -5.16 -20.49
CA LEU A 135 12.43 -4.61 -19.62
C LEU A 135 13.58 -5.60 -19.36
N GLU A 136 13.62 -6.72 -20.09
CA GLU A 136 14.62 -7.78 -19.96
C GLU A 136 14.59 -8.51 -18.61
N ILE A 137 13.48 -8.45 -17.87
CA ILE A 137 13.25 -9.27 -16.67
C ILE A 137 12.78 -10.66 -17.11
N PRO A 138 13.55 -11.73 -16.83
CA PRO A 138 13.17 -13.09 -17.16
C PRO A 138 11.84 -13.48 -16.50
N ALA A 139 11.00 -14.23 -17.22
CA ALA A 139 9.73 -14.72 -16.66
C ALA A 139 9.93 -15.58 -15.40
N SER A 140 11.07 -16.28 -15.29
CA SER A 140 11.45 -17.04 -14.09
C SER A 140 11.70 -16.18 -12.85
N GLN A 141 11.82 -14.85 -12.99
CA GLN A 141 11.91 -13.89 -11.90
C GLN A 141 10.57 -13.19 -11.61
N VAL A 142 9.51 -13.53 -12.35
CA VAL A 142 8.17 -12.98 -12.13
C VAL A 142 7.32 -13.98 -11.36
N TYR A 143 6.93 -13.58 -10.17
CA TYR A 143 6.18 -14.40 -9.22
C TYR A 143 4.81 -13.82 -8.97
N LEU A 144 3.80 -14.68 -8.89
CA LEU A 144 2.48 -14.31 -8.38
C LEU A 144 2.17 -15.20 -7.19
N ARG A 145 1.83 -14.57 -6.06
CA ARG A 145 1.54 -15.25 -4.79
C ARG A 145 0.21 -14.80 -4.25
N GLU A 146 -0.63 -15.78 -3.97
CA GLU A 146 -1.93 -15.59 -3.34
C GLU A 146 -2.28 -16.81 -2.49
N VAL A 147 -3.06 -16.62 -1.43
CA VAL A 147 -3.51 -17.68 -0.54
C VAL A 147 -4.96 -18.09 -0.84
N ASN A 148 -5.76 -17.19 -1.40
CA ASN A 148 -7.20 -17.41 -1.65
C ASN A 148 -7.53 -17.72 -3.11
N GLY A 149 -8.68 -18.37 -3.33
CA GLY A 149 -9.29 -18.46 -4.65
C GLY A 149 -8.57 -19.43 -5.59
N THR A 150 -8.26 -20.65 -5.13
CA THR A 150 -7.57 -21.69 -5.92
C THR A 150 -8.25 -21.99 -7.25
N GLU A 151 -9.57 -21.80 -7.35
CA GLU A 151 -10.33 -21.90 -8.61
C GLU A 151 -9.87 -20.93 -9.70
N ASN A 152 -9.18 -19.85 -9.34
CA ASN A 152 -8.67 -18.86 -10.30
C ASN A 152 -7.51 -19.37 -11.14
N MET A 153 -6.83 -20.44 -10.72
CA MET A 153 -5.83 -21.12 -11.55
C MET A 153 -6.45 -21.69 -12.82
N THR A 154 -7.72 -22.09 -12.78
CA THR A 154 -8.43 -22.62 -13.95
C THR A 154 -9.41 -21.60 -14.51
N GLU A 155 -10.48 -21.31 -13.78
CA GLU A 155 -11.60 -20.47 -14.24
C GLU A 155 -11.25 -18.99 -14.33
N GLY A 156 -10.26 -18.55 -13.55
CA GLY A 156 -9.76 -17.18 -13.61
C GLY A 156 -8.72 -16.93 -14.68
N GLY A 157 -8.32 -17.96 -15.44
CA GLY A 157 -7.36 -17.83 -16.53
C GLY A 157 -5.90 -17.72 -16.09
N TYR A 158 -5.60 -17.66 -14.78
CA TYR A 158 -4.24 -17.46 -14.28
C TYR A 158 -3.29 -18.64 -14.59
N GLY A 159 -3.79 -19.87 -14.66
CA GLY A 159 -2.98 -21.01 -15.11
C GLY A 159 -2.57 -20.86 -16.57
N ASN A 160 -3.48 -20.42 -17.44
CA ASN A 160 -3.16 -20.17 -18.85
C ASN A 160 -2.19 -18.98 -19.00
N VAL A 161 -2.31 -17.95 -18.15
CA VAL A 161 -1.34 -16.84 -18.10
C VAL A 161 0.03 -17.36 -17.67
N ALA A 162 0.11 -18.24 -16.68
CA ALA A 162 1.36 -18.87 -16.24
C ALA A 162 2.03 -19.62 -17.39
N GLU A 163 1.26 -20.46 -18.12
CA GLU A 163 1.77 -21.22 -19.27
C GLU A 163 2.26 -20.31 -20.40
N ARG A 164 1.50 -19.27 -20.78
CA ARG A 164 1.89 -18.34 -21.85
C ARG A 164 3.08 -17.47 -21.48
N THR A 165 3.13 -17.02 -20.23
CA THR A 165 4.13 -16.05 -19.79
C THR A 165 5.41 -16.73 -19.30
N GLY A 166 5.32 -17.93 -18.74
CA GLY A 166 6.41 -18.59 -18.01
C GLY A 166 6.63 -18.04 -16.60
N ALA A 167 5.73 -17.19 -16.10
CA ALA A 167 5.79 -16.66 -14.73
C ALA A 167 5.41 -17.75 -13.71
N ASP A 168 6.01 -17.70 -12.53
CA ASP A 168 5.68 -18.61 -11.43
C ASP A 168 4.44 -18.11 -10.68
N ILE A 169 3.27 -18.59 -11.09
CA ILE A 169 1.97 -18.22 -10.53
C ILE A 169 1.46 -19.32 -9.62
N GLN A 170 1.32 -19.02 -8.33
CA GLN A 170 0.87 -19.99 -7.33
C GLN A 170 -0.22 -19.42 -6.42
N ILE A 171 -1.23 -20.26 -6.17
CA ILE A 171 -2.24 -20.04 -5.13
C ILE A 171 -2.03 -21.10 -4.03
N ILE A 172 -1.48 -20.67 -2.90
CA ILE A 172 -1.01 -21.54 -1.82
C ILE A 172 -1.98 -21.44 -0.65
N ASN A 173 -3.07 -22.22 -0.70
CA ASN A 173 -4.06 -22.31 0.38
C ASN A 173 -3.71 -23.40 1.42
N THR A 174 -2.41 -23.62 1.63
CA THR A 174 -1.90 -24.56 2.62
C THR A 174 -1.74 -23.82 3.94
N VAL A 175 -2.10 -24.45 5.07
CA VAL A 175 -1.88 -23.87 6.39
C VAL A 175 -0.39 -23.69 6.63
N VAL A 176 0.00 -22.60 7.29
CA VAL A 176 1.40 -22.21 7.50
C VAL A 176 2.30 -23.33 8.03
N ASP A 177 1.79 -24.19 8.92
CA ASP A 177 2.56 -25.29 9.54
C ASP A 177 2.95 -26.39 8.54
N ASP A 178 2.25 -26.48 7.42
CA ASP A 178 2.48 -27.46 6.35
C ASP A 178 3.22 -26.85 5.14
N ILE A 179 3.56 -25.56 5.19
CA ILE A 179 4.37 -24.90 4.14
C ILE A 179 5.85 -25.05 4.51
N PRO A 180 6.71 -25.52 3.58
CA PRO A 180 8.15 -25.56 3.80
C PRO A 180 8.71 -24.16 4.13
N GLU A 181 9.63 -24.08 5.09
CA GLU A 181 10.18 -22.80 5.59
C GLU A 181 10.82 -21.96 4.47
N GLU A 182 11.41 -22.60 3.45
CA GLU A 182 11.97 -21.92 2.27
C GLU A 182 10.93 -21.24 1.37
N GLN A 183 9.65 -21.59 1.52
CA GLN A 183 8.52 -20.94 0.83
C GLN A 183 7.85 -19.86 1.67
N LEU A 184 8.38 -19.59 2.86
CA LEU A 184 7.91 -18.55 3.77
C LEU A 184 8.96 -17.45 3.93
N GLN A 185 8.47 -16.23 4.08
CA GLN A 185 9.26 -15.08 4.50
C GLN A 185 8.63 -14.50 5.77
N TRP A 186 9.23 -14.82 6.92
CA TRP A 186 8.79 -14.27 8.19
C TRP A 186 9.25 -12.83 8.37
N ILE A 187 8.33 -11.97 8.82
CA ILE A 187 8.59 -10.56 9.06
C ILE A 187 8.03 -10.18 10.43
N ASP A 188 8.88 -9.57 11.26
CA ASP A 188 8.47 -9.02 12.55
C ASP A 188 7.63 -7.76 12.36
N VAL A 189 6.62 -7.58 13.21
CA VAL A 189 5.69 -6.44 13.22
C VAL A 189 5.89 -5.66 14.52
N PRO A 190 6.94 -4.82 14.62
CA PRO A 190 7.37 -4.23 15.89
C PRO A 190 6.31 -3.33 16.54
N ASP A 191 5.49 -2.65 15.74
CA ASP A 191 4.45 -1.73 16.19
C ASP A 191 3.03 -2.28 15.92
N GLY A 192 2.91 -3.61 15.77
CA GLY A 192 1.64 -4.25 15.54
C GLY A 192 0.79 -4.30 16.81
N ILE A 193 -0.52 -4.12 16.66
CA ILE A 193 -1.48 -4.23 17.76
C ILE A 193 -1.93 -5.67 17.91
N TRP A 194 -2.23 -6.34 16.80
CA TRP A 194 -2.58 -7.76 16.76
C TRP A 194 -1.35 -8.62 16.51
N PHE A 195 -0.70 -8.46 15.36
CA PHE A 195 0.45 -9.28 14.99
C PHE A 195 1.73 -8.72 15.60
N ASN A 196 2.62 -9.60 16.07
CA ASN A 196 4.03 -9.25 16.30
C ASN A 196 4.96 -9.91 15.26
N LYS A 197 4.44 -10.88 14.48
CA LYS A 197 5.16 -11.56 13.40
C LYS A 197 4.18 -12.13 12.36
N ILE A 198 4.52 -12.04 11.07
CA ILE A 198 3.67 -12.48 9.95
C ILE A 198 4.48 -13.35 8.96
N PRO A 199 3.95 -14.52 8.53
CA PRO A 199 4.51 -15.35 7.47
C PRO A 199 3.98 -14.96 6.09
N TYR A 200 4.83 -14.39 5.25
CA TYR A 200 4.50 -14.12 3.85
C TYR A 200 4.86 -15.30 2.96
N LEU A 201 4.11 -15.47 1.86
CA LEU A 201 4.46 -16.42 0.81
C LEU A 201 5.68 -15.89 0.04
N TRP A 202 6.81 -16.61 0.08
CA TRP A 202 8.03 -16.22 -0.62
C TRP A 202 7.76 -16.06 -2.14
N PRO A 203 8.31 -15.03 -2.82
CA PRO A 203 9.32 -14.06 -2.36
C PRO A 203 8.75 -12.72 -1.85
N VAL A 204 7.51 -12.66 -1.37
CA VAL A 204 6.95 -11.41 -0.84
C VAL A 204 7.77 -10.93 0.37
N ASN A 205 8.17 -9.65 0.35
CA ASN A 205 9.04 -9.00 1.35
C ASN A 205 10.47 -9.55 1.47
N SER A 206 10.91 -10.41 0.55
CA SER A 206 12.33 -10.82 0.48
C SER A 206 13.23 -9.62 0.12
N PRO A 207 14.48 -9.57 0.63
CA PRO A 207 15.39 -8.43 0.37
C PRO A 207 15.70 -8.18 -1.13
N ASP A 208 15.59 -9.23 -1.93
CA ASP A 208 15.86 -9.29 -3.36
C ASP A 208 14.56 -9.25 -4.20
N SER A 209 13.45 -8.77 -3.64
CA SER A 209 12.17 -8.69 -4.35
C SER A 209 11.59 -7.28 -4.41
N TRP A 210 10.77 -7.05 -5.42
CA TRP A 210 9.97 -5.84 -5.61
C TRP A 210 8.52 -6.23 -5.85
N LEU A 211 7.59 -5.64 -5.07
CA LEU A 211 6.20 -6.05 -5.04
C LEU A 211 5.28 -5.03 -5.74
N LEU A 212 4.47 -5.52 -6.68
CA LEU A 212 3.38 -4.81 -7.34
C LEU A 212 2.04 -5.27 -6.76
N ASN A 213 1.26 -4.33 -6.22
CA ASN A 213 -0.04 -4.63 -5.64
C ASN A 213 -1.16 -4.24 -6.60
N ILE A 214 -1.96 -5.20 -7.07
CA ILE A 214 -3.05 -4.97 -8.01
C ILE A 214 -4.37 -5.46 -7.39
N SER A 215 -5.20 -4.55 -6.93
CA SER A 215 -6.53 -4.85 -6.43
C SER A 215 -7.58 -4.78 -7.53
N LYS A 216 -8.78 -5.29 -7.25
CA LYS A 216 -9.95 -5.15 -8.13
C LYS A 216 -10.83 -4.00 -7.64
N PHE A 217 -11.40 -3.22 -8.55
CA PHE A 217 -12.33 -2.16 -8.21
C PHE A 217 -13.69 -2.70 -7.75
N LYS A 218 -13.80 -3.12 -6.49
CA LYS A 218 -15.00 -3.82 -6.00
C LYS A 218 -15.40 -3.45 -4.58
N THR A 219 -16.70 -3.57 -4.33
CA THR A 219 -17.28 -3.50 -2.99
C THR A 219 -17.24 -4.85 -2.27
N HIS A 220 -17.47 -4.79 -0.96
CA HIS A 220 -17.56 -5.93 -0.05
C HIS A 220 -18.26 -5.46 1.24
N SER A 221 -18.55 -6.38 2.16
CA SER A 221 -19.05 -6.02 3.51
C SER A 221 -18.16 -5.08 4.34
N MET A 222 -16.91 -4.84 3.94
CA MET A 222 -15.98 -3.91 4.60
C MET A 222 -15.91 -2.54 3.91
N GLY A 223 -16.85 -2.24 3.00
CA GLY A 223 -16.83 -1.03 2.18
C GLY A 223 -16.41 -1.37 0.75
N MET A 224 -15.32 -0.76 0.28
CA MET A 224 -14.60 -1.25 -0.88
C MET A 224 -13.30 -1.89 -0.46
N THR A 225 -13.00 -3.06 -1.04
CA THR A 225 -11.80 -3.82 -0.68
C THR A 225 -10.80 -3.73 -1.80
N LEU A 226 -9.92 -2.76 -1.66
CA LEU A 226 -8.99 -2.31 -2.69
C LEU A 226 -7.55 -2.64 -2.27
N CYS A 227 -6.59 -1.75 -2.49
CA CYS A 227 -5.16 -2.00 -2.35
C CYS A 227 -4.75 -2.41 -0.93
N ALA A 228 -5.24 -1.74 0.10
CA ALA A 228 -4.82 -2.02 1.48
C ALA A 228 -5.25 -3.41 1.95
N LYS A 229 -6.48 -3.82 1.61
CA LYS A 229 -6.97 -5.18 1.94
C LYS A 229 -6.32 -6.23 1.04
N ASN A 230 -6.01 -5.90 -0.21
CA ASN A 230 -5.49 -6.88 -1.16
C ASN A 230 -4.22 -7.58 -0.66
N LEU A 231 -3.35 -6.87 0.04
CA LEU A 231 -2.11 -7.41 0.62
C LEU A 231 -2.33 -8.53 1.66
N GLN A 232 -3.54 -8.72 2.17
CA GLN A 232 -3.82 -9.84 3.06
C GLN A 232 -3.59 -11.18 2.35
N GLY A 233 -3.83 -11.23 1.04
CA GLY A 233 -3.68 -12.46 0.26
C GLY A 233 -2.24 -12.93 0.06
N SER A 234 -1.22 -12.12 0.40
CA SER A 234 0.18 -12.53 0.30
C SER A 234 0.70 -13.26 1.54
N ILE A 235 -0.15 -13.40 2.55
CA ILE A 235 0.16 -14.04 3.82
C ILE A 235 -0.28 -15.51 3.77
N ALA A 236 0.49 -16.40 4.40
CA ALA A 236 0.13 -17.81 4.50
C ALA A 236 -1.24 -18.04 5.18
N ALA A 237 -1.88 -19.17 4.87
CA ALA A 237 -3.20 -19.46 5.42
C ALA A 237 -3.18 -19.55 6.95
N ASN A 238 -4.33 -19.22 7.55
CA ASN A 238 -4.60 -18.88 8.94
C ASN A 238 -4.19 -17.46 9.35
N TYR A 239 -3.03 -16.96 8.92
CA TYR A 239 -2.59 -15.59 9.25
C TYR A 239 -3.32 -14.52 8.42
N GLN A 240 -3.66 -14.83 7.17
CA GLN A 240 -4.45 -13.96 6.29
C GLN A 240 -5.89 -13.66 6.76
N GLN A 241 -6.45 -14.39 7.74
CA GLN A 241 -7.88 -14.33 8.14
C GLN A 241 -8.20 -13.07 8.97
N HIS A 242 -7.84 -11.89 8.49
CA HIS A 242 -8.01 -10.63 9.21
C HIS A 242 -9.48 -10.34 9.51
N CYS A 243 -10.39 -10.83 8.65
CA CYS A 243 -11.83 -10.68 8.77
C CYS A 243 -12.48 -11.60 9.82
N SER A 244 -11.72 -12.44 10.51
CA SER A 244 -12.21 -13.24 11.63
C SER A 244 -12.78 -12.35 12.74
N GLN A 245 -13.85 -12.83 13.39
CA GLN A 245 -14.53 -12.13 14.48
C GLN A 245 -13.57 -11.77 15.62
N TYR A 246 -13.90 -10.70 16.34
CA TYR A 246 -13.15 -10.26 17.52
C TYR A 246 -12.98 -11.37 18.56
N GLU A 247 -14.07 -12.11 18.86
CA GLU A 247 -14.03 -13.18 19.87
C GLU A 247 -13.35 -14.46 19.36
N ARG A 248 -13.27 -14.65 18.04
CA ARG A 248 -12.71 -15.86 17.43
C ARG A 248 -11.19 -15.80 17.48
N GLU A 249 -10.59 -16.82 18.10
CA GLU A 249 -9.14 -17.04 18.00
C GLU A 249 -8.76 -17.42 16.57
N MET A 250 -7.72 -16.77 16.05
CA MET A 250 -7.09 -17.18 14.80
C MET A 250 -6.28 -18.46 15.09
N ASN A 251 -6.35 -19.45 14.20
CA ASN A 251 -5.59 -20.69 14.34
C ASN A 251 -4.11 -20.47 13.96
N ILE A 252 -3.42 -19.65 14.74
CA ILE A 252 -2.04 -19.21 14.53
C ILE A 252 -1.24 -19.38 15.83
N LEU A 253 0.08 -19.30 15.74
CA LEU A 253 0.96 -19.44 16.89
C LEU A 253 0.72 -18.30 17.88
N TYR A 254 0.50 -18.64 19.15
CA TYR A 254 0.20 -17.68 20.21
C TYR A 254 1.28 -16.60 20.34
N ASP A 255 2.56 -16.99 20.23
CA ASP A 255 3.69 -16.07 20.34
C ASP A 255 3.79 -15.08 19.18
N HIS A 256 3.02 -15.26 18.10
CA HIS A 256 2.96 -14.34 16.96
C HIS A 256 1.87 -13.27 17.09
N VAL A 257 1.10 -13.31 18.18
CA VAL A 257 0.04 -12.36 18.52
C VAL A 257 0.43 -11.61 19.79
N ASN A 258 0.16 -10.30 19.85
CA ASN A 258 0.33 -9.54 21.08
C ASN A 258 -0.70 -9.99 22.13
N SER A 259 -0.24 -10.28 23.34
CA SER A 259 -1.08 -10.82 24.42
C SER A 259 -2.18 -9.86 24.89
N ASP A 260 -2.00 -8.56 24.69
CA ASP A 260 -2.96 -7.49 24.99
C ASP A 260 -3.81 -7.06 23.78
N ALA A 261 -3.66 -7.69 22.62
CA ALA A 261 -4.28 -7.28 21.35
C ALA A 261 -5.80 -7.06 21.47
N LYS A 262 -6.53 -8.01 22.07
CA LYS A 262 -7.99 -7.91 22.24
C LYS A 262 -8.38 -6.70 23.10
N THR A 263 -7.70 -6.52 24.23
CA THR A 263 -7.93 -5.37 25.12
C THR A 263 -7.70 -4.05 24.39
N VAL A 264 -6.57 -3.91 23.69
CA VAL A 264 -6.23 -2.68 22.95
C VAL A 264 -7.22 -2.41 21.83
N ILE A 265 -7.63 -3.43 21.07
CA ILE A 265 -8.66 -3.31 20.02
C ILE A 265 -9.98 -2.82 20.63
N LYS A 266 -10.38 -3.37 21.78
CA LYS A 266 -11.63 -2.96 22.43
C LYS A 266 -11.57 -1.53 22.96
N GLU A 267 -10.44 -1.12 23.52
CA GLU A 267 -10.20 0.25 23.98
C GLU A 267 -10.21 1.24 22.82
N ASN A 268 -9.54 0.92 21.70
CA ASN A 268 -9.56 1.72 20.48
C ASN A 268 -10.97 1.83 19.91
N TYR A 269 -11.70 0.71 19.80
CA TYR A 269 -13.10 0.71 19.37
C TYR A 269 -13.95 1.68 20.20
N ASN A 270 -13.89 1.59 21.54
CA ASN A 270 -14.67 2.45 22.42
C ASN A 270 -14.30 3.94 22.24
N ARG A 271 -13.00 4.24 22.07
CA ARG A 271 -12.52 5.59 21.81
C ARG A 271 -13.00 6.11 20.45
N HIS A 272 -12.92 5.31 19.41
CA HIS A 272 -13.37 5.65 18.06
C HIS A 272 -14.88 5.88 17.97
N VAL A 273 -15.68 5.12 18.72
CA VAL A 273 -17.11 5.41 18.90
C VAL A 273 -17.29 6.76 19.60
N ALA A 274 -16.54 7.04 20.67
CA ALA A 274 -16.64 8.30 21.42
C ALA A 274 -16.16 9.53 20.61
N ASP A 275 -15.18 9.33 19.73
CA ASP A 275 -14.65 10.35 18.81
C ASP A 275 -15.58 10.56 17.59
N GLY A 276 -16.62 9.74 17.44
CA GLY A 276 -17.64 9.92 16.42
C GLY A 276 -17.22 9.47 15.02
N ILE A 277 -16.31 8.49 14.90
CA ILE A 277 -15.99 7.89 13.59
C ILE A 277 -17.31 7.35 12.98
N PRO A 278 -17.65 7.76 11.74
CA PRO A 278 -18.94 7.41 11.16
C PRO A 278 -19.18 5.90 11.11
N ARG A 279 -20.43 5.50 11.37
CA ARG A 279 -20.93 4.11 11.34
C ARG A 279 -20.29 3.16 12.38
N TRP A 280 -19.23 3.58 13.06
CA TRP A 280 -18.48 2.75 14.03
C TRP A 280 -19.30 2.33 15.24
N GLY A 281 -20.34 3.09 15.59
CA GLY A 281 -21.27 2.74 16.67
C GLY A 281 -22.21 1.58 16.38
N ARG A 282 -22.23 1.02 15.15
CA ARG A 282 -23.11 -0.09 14.79
C ARG A 282 -22.89 -1.29 15.74
N PRO A 283 -23.93 -1.75 16.45
CA PRO A 283 -23.84 -2.89 17.35
C PRO A 283 -23.32 -4.15 16.65
N GLN A 284 -22.65 -5.02 17.40
CA GLN A 284 -22.19 -6.29 16.86
C GLN A 284 -23.38 -7.21 16.56
N GLY A 285 -23.65 -7.46 15.27
CA GLY A 285 -24.56 -8.50 14.82
C GLY A 285 -23.88 -9.87 14.71
N SER A 286 -24.67 -10.89 14.36
CA SER A 286 -24.19 -12.25 14.11
C SER A 286 -23.40 -12.40 12.79
N ASN A 287 -23.45 -11.39 11.91
CA ASN A 287 -23.09 -11.53 10.49
C ASN A 287 -21.83 -10.74 10.10
N ASN A 288 -20.88 -10.54 11.02
CA ASN A 288 -19.67 -9.77 10.74
C ASN A 288 -19.99 -8.39 10.16
N ASP A 289 -20.81 -7.64 10.88
CA ASP A 289 -21.39 -6.39 10.38
C ASP A 289 -21.39 -5.29 11.44
N GLY A 290 -20.66 -5.43 12.55
CA GLY A 290 -20.55 -4.43 13.62
C GLY A 290 -19.27 -3.60 13.57
N GLY A 291 -19.27 -2.48 14.27
CA GLY A 291 -18.09 -1.61 14.36
C GLY A 291 -16.88 -2.27 15.05
N LEU A 292 -17.11 -3.10 16.07
CA LEU A 292 -16.01 -3.84 16.74
C LEU A 292 -15.34 -4.86 15.81
N TRP A 293 -16.14 -5.52 14.97
CA TRP A 293 -15.61 -6.38 13.93
C TRP A 293 -14.77 -5.59 12.91
N MET A 294 -15.25 -4.40 12.49
CA MET A 294 -14.49 -3.52 11.60
C MET A 294 -13.20 -3.00 12.25
N GLU A 295 -13.19 -2.64 13.53
CA GLU A 295 -11.98 -2.27 14.29
C GLU A 295 -10.96 -3.41 14.29
N THR A 296 -11.42 -4.62 14.56
CA THR A 296 -10.58 -5.81 14.60
C THR A 296 -9.93 -6.06 13.24
N TRP A 297 -10.73 -6.04 12.17
CA TRP A 297 -10.22 -6.22 10.81
C TRP A 297 -9.26 -5.10 10.41
N ALA A 298 -9.62 -3.84 10.65
CA ALA A 298 -8.81 -2.69 10.28
C ALA A 298 -7.46 -2.72 11.01
N THR A 299 -7.46 -3.08 12.29
CA THR A 299 -6.24 -3.25 13.10
C THR A 299 -5.29 -4.26 12.47
N ARG A 300 -5.77 -5.48 12.18
CA ARG A 300 -4.98 -6.55 11.53
C ARG A 300 -4.52 -6.14 10.12
N CYS A 301 -5.39 -5.45 9.38
CA CYS A 301 -5.06 -4.90 8.07
C CYS A 301 -3.89 -3.91 8.15
N LEU A 302 -3.94 -2.97 9.10
CA LEU A 302 -2.93 -1.94 9.28
C LEU A 302 -1.60 -2.54 9.79
N ASP A 303 -1.64 -3.57 10.65
CA ASP A 303 -0.43 -4.30 11.05
C ASP A 303 0.29 -4.90 9.85
N ASN A 304 -0.43 -5.60 8.97
CA ASN A 304 0.15 -6.14 7.73
C ASN A 304 0.68 -5.04 6.80
N ASN A 305 -0.08 -3.96 6.63
CA ASN A 305 0.35 -2.82 5.81
C ASN A 305 1.57 -2.08 6.40
N SER A 306 1.82 -2.17 7.71
CA SER A 306 2.99 -1.53 8.34
C SER A 306 4.32 -2.18 7.95
N VAL A 307 4.30 -3.44 7.48
CA VAL A 307 5.51 -4.20 7.14
C VAL A 307 5.54 -4.73 5.72
N THR A 308 4.41 -4.69 4.99
CA THR A 308 4.38 -5.01 3.56
C THR A 308 4.79 -3.80 2.73
N LYS A 309 5.75 -3.96 1.80
CA LYS A 309 6.34 -2.83 1.08
C LYS A 309 6.18 -2.95 -0.45
N PRO A 310 4.97 -2.78 -1.01
CA PRO A 310 4.82 -2.67 -2.45
C PRO A 310 5.47 -1.40 -2.99
N GLY A 311 6.04 -1.47 -4.19
CA GLY A 311 6.56 -0.31 -4.88
C GLY A 311 5.48 0.52 -5.56
N LEU A 312 4.38 -0.12 -5.98
CA LEU A 312 3.23 0.52 -6.62
C LEU A 312 1.93 -0.21 -6.24
N HIS A 313 0.85 0.56 -6.11
CA HIS A 313 -0.50 0.04 -5.92
C HIS A 313 -1.41 0.46 -7.07
N ILE A 314 -2.23 -0.48 -7.54
CA ILE A 314 -3.16 -0.32 -8.65
C ILE A 314 -4.52 -0.85 -8.22
N ILE A 315 -5.57 -0.08 -8.49
CA ILE A 315 -6.94 -0.56 -8.58
C ILE A 315 -7.21 -0.78 -10.06
N GLU A 316 -7.33 -2.05 -10.44
CA GLU A 316 -7.80 -2.43 -11.77
C GLU A 316 -9.32 -2.25 -11.80
N GLY A 317 -9.75 -1.19 -12.49
CA GLY A 317 -11.14 -0.82 -12.69
C GLY A 317 -11.48 -0.67 -14.17
N ILE A 318 -10.96 -1.54 -15.03
CA ILE A 318 -11.49 -1.66 -16.41
C ILE A 318 -12.99 -1.94 -16.31
N TYR A 319 -13.34 -2.80 -15.35
CA TYR A 319 -14.69 -2.95 -14.84
C TYR A 319 -14.69 -2.99 -13.31
N GLY A 320 -15.69 -2.36 -12.71
CA GLY A 320 -15.92 -2.32 -11.27
C GLY A 320 -17.14 -3.14 -10.86
N ARG A 321 -17.25 -3.49 -9.59
CA ARG A 321 -18.31 -4.37 -9.08
C ARG A 321 -18.98 -3.85 -7.82
N ASP A 322 -20.31 -3.92 -7.81
CA ASP A 322 -21.12 -3.69 -6.60
C ASP A 322 -21.37 -4.98 -5.80
N GLY A 323 -22.01 -4.84 -4.63
CA GLY A 323 -22.40 -5.95 -3.78
C GLY A 323 -21.27 -6.53 -2.91
N HIS A 324 -21.40 -7.82 -2.61
CA HIS A 324 -20.47 -8.61 -1.80
C HIS A 324 -20.32 -10.00 -2.43
N PHE A 325 -19.14 -10.26 -2.98
CA PHE A 325 -18.90 -11.38 -3.89
C PHE A 325 -19.86 -11.32 -5.08
N ILE A 326 -20.74 -12.32 -5.21
CA ILE A 326 -21.74 -12.43 -6.28
C ILE A 326 -23.13 -11.97 -5.84
N ALA A 327 -23.34 -11.73 -4.55
CA ALA A 327 -24.60 -11.19 -4.03
C ALA A 327 -24.60 -9.67 -4.17
N GLY A 328 -25.72 -9.07 -4.54
CA GLY A 328 -25.79 -7.63 -4.78
C GLY A 328 -27.21 -7.10 -4.96
N PRO A 329 -27.34 -5.82 -5.36
CA PRO A 329 -28.61 -5.10 -5.40
C PRO A 329 -29.55 -5.51 -6.55
N ASN A 330 -29.10 -6.33 -7.49
CA ASN A 330 -29.82 -6.62 -8.73
C ASN A 330 -30.46 -8.01 -8.62
N ASP A 331 -31.67 -8.08 -8.09
CA ASP A 331 -32.39 -9.34 -7.82
C ASP A 331 -31.55 -10.35 -7.02
N GLY A 332 -30.78 -9.81 -6.06
CA GLY A 332 -29.89 -10.59 -5.20
C GLY A 332 -28.55 -10.98 -5.83
N LEU A 333 -28.19 -10.41 -6.99
CA LEU A 333 -26.90 -10.57 -7.66
C LEU A 333 -26.15 -9.23 -7.79
N ALA A 334 -24.83 -9.33 -7.77
CA ALA A 334 -23.92 -8.22 -8.02
C ALA A 334 -23.74 -7.98 -9.53
N ASN A 335 -23.64 -6.73 -9.93
CA ASN A 335 -23.35 -6.30 -11.30
C ASN A 335 -21.89 -5.86 -11.45
N ASP A 336 -21.36 -6.11 -12.66
CA ASP A 336 -20.12 -5.51 -13.12
C ASP A 336 -20.45 -4.33 -14.05
N TYR A 337 -19.74 -3.23 -13.89
CA TYR A 337 -19.89 -2.00 -14.65
C TYR A 337 -18.59 -1.71 -15.38
N MET A 338 -18.64 -1.39 -16.68
CA MET A 338 -17.45 -0.96 -17.43
C MET A 338 -17.03 0.44 -16.97
N THR A 339 -16.27 0.50 -15.89
CA THR A 339 -15.80 1.75 -15.27
C THR A 339 -14.64 2.37 -16.04
N ASN A 340 -13.89 1.56 -16.80
CA ASN A 340 -12.85 2.00 -17.72
C ASN A 340 -11.79 2.95 -17.11
N ILE A 341 -11.34 2.62 -15.90
CA ILE A 341 -10.33 3.38 -15.17
C ILE A 341 -9.28 2.48 -14.51
N LEU A 342 -8.03 2.92 -14.51
CA LEU A 342 -7.01 2.42 -13.58
C LEU A 342 -6.69 3.54 -12.60
N ILE A 343 -6.66 3.22 -11.30
CA ILE A 343 -6.29 4.18 -10.25
C ILE A 343 -5.02 3.66 -9.59
N PHE A 344 -3.96 4.45 -9.53
CA PHE A 344 -2.67 3.96 -9.04
C PHE A 344 -1.84 5.02 -8.34
N GLY A 345 -0.87 4.58 -7.54
CA GLY A 345 0.00 5.46 -6.76
C GLY A 345 0.92 4.71 -5.80
N LYS A 346 1.76 5.46 -5.09
CA LYS A 346 2.77 4.92 -4.15
C LYS A 346 2.21 4.61 -2.75
N ASN A 347 1.07 5.20 -2.38
CA ASN A 347 0.42 4.98 -1.09
C ASN A 347 -0.94 4.30 -1.30
N GLN A 348 -1.09 3.08 -0.79
CA GLN A 348 -2.30 2.27 -0.93
C GLN A 348 -3.54 2.93 -0.36
N PHE A 349 -3.44 3.68 0.73
CA PHE A 349 -4.59 4.29 1.38
C PHE A 349 -5.07 5.52 0.62
N LEU A 350 -4.16 6.31 0.05
CA LEU A 350 -4.55 7.43 -0.82
C LEU A 350 -5.21 6.90 -2.11
N VAL A 351 -4.65 5.83 -2.69
CA VAL A 351 -5.25 5.15 -3.85
C VAL A 351 -6.64 4.62 -3.50
N ASP A 352 -6.80 4.00 -2.33
CA ASP A 352 -8.09 3.47 -1.86
C ASP A 352 -9.11 4.59 -1.57
N ILE A 353 -8.70 5.74 -1.02
CA ILE A 353 -9.56 6.91 -0.80
C ILE A 353 -10.13 7.41 -2.13
N ILE A 354 -9.28 7.58 -3.16
CA ILE A 354 -9.72 7.96 -4.50
C ILE A 354 -10.61 6.88 -5.12
N GLY A 355 -10.27 5.59 -4.92
CA GLY A 355 -11.13 4.48 -5.29
C GLY A 355 -12.52 4.56 -4.68
N HIS A 356 -12.63 4.81 -3.37
CA HIS A 356 -13.93 4.96 -2.70
C HIS A 356 -14.72 6.15 -3.25
N TRP A 357 -14.05 7.28 -3.50
CA TRP A 357 -14.69 8.45 -4.12
C TRP A 357 -15.27 8.10 -5.49
N LEU A 358 -14.47 7.50 -6.38
CA LEU A 358 -14.90 7.12 -7.73
C LEU A 358 -15.91 5.98 -7.72
N GLY A 359 -15.94 5.15 -6.67
CA GLY A 359 -16.97 4.15 -6.41
C GLY A 359 -18.30 4.73 -5.92
N GLY A 360 -18.41 6.07 -5.86
CA GLY A 360 -19.63 6.77 -5.47
C GLY A 360 -19.73 7.07 -3.98
N HIS A 361 -18.77 6.66 -3.15
CA HIS A 361 -18.84 6.88 -1.71
C HIS A 361 -18.13 8.17 -1.27
N GLU A 362 -18.42 8.61 -0.05
CA GLU A 362 -17.72 9.67 0.66
C GLU A 362 -16.68 9.03 1.60
N PRO A 363 -15.36 9.13 1.31
CA PRO A 363 -14.31 8.41 2.04
C PRO A 363 -14.29 8.67 3.55
N GLY A 364 -14.70 9.85 4.01
CA GLY A 364 -14.82 10.17 5.42
C GLY A 364 -15.75 9.24 6.21
N ASN A 365 -16.67 8.52 5.56
CA ASN A 365 -17.55 7.56 6.21
C ASN A 365 -16.92 6.18 6.48
N PHE A 366 -15.66 5.97 6.11
CA PHE A 366 -14.98 4.67 6.26
C PHE A 366 -13.93 4.71 7.37
N GLY A 367 -14.21 3.98 8.46
CA GLY A 367 -13.33 3.94 9.63
C GLY A 367 -11.88 3.54 9.33
N LEU A 368 -11.65 2.69 8.31
CA LEU A 368 -10.30 2.30 7.89
C LEU A 368 -9.37 3.50 7.66
N PHE A 369 -9.86 4.56 7.01
CA PHE A 369 -9.03 5.71 6.67
C PHE A 369 -8.76 6.62 7.88
N HIS A 370 -9.69 6.68 8.84
CA HIS A 370 -9.44 7.32 10.13
C HIS A 370 -8.31 6.62 10.87
N LEU A 371 -8.39 5.29 10.99
CA LEU A 371 -7.36 4.48 11.64
C LEU A 371 -6.03 4.52 10.87
N ALA A 372 -6.06 4.59 9.54
CA ALA A 372 -4.85 4.76 8.72
C ALA A 372 -4.17 6.11 8.97
N LYS A 373 -4.95 7.20 9.07
CA LYS A 373 -4.45 8.53 9.41
C LYS A 373 -3.86 8.54 10.82
N GLU A 374 -4.59 8.00 11.78
CA GLU A 374 -4.19 7.89 13.18
C GLU A 374 -2.90 7.08 13.38
N ARG A 375 -2.68 6.04 12.58
CA ARG A 375 -1.43 5.25 12.56
C ARG A 375 -0.34 5.83 11.66
N GLY A 376 -0.54 7.02 11.09
CA GLY A 376 0.46 7.75 10.31
C GLY A 376 0.70 7.22 8.90
N PHE A 377 -0.18 6.39 8.34
CA PHE A 377 -0.08 5.92 6.96
C PHE A 377 -0.43 6.99 5.93
N ILE A 378 -1.28 7.95 6.32
CA ILE A 378 -1.72 9.07 5.48
C ILE A 378 -1.76 10.34 6.31
N SER A 379 -1.48 11.47 5.69
CA SER A 379 -1.68 12.81 6.26
C SER A 379 -3.01 13.44 5.84
N MET A 380 -3.58 12.95 4.73
CA MET A 380 -4.78 13.50 4.09
C MET A 380 -5.88 12.46 4.08
N LEU A 381 -7.05 12.83 4.58
CA LEU A 381 -8.26 12.02 4.53
C LEU A 381 -9.26 12.56 3.50
N ASN A 382 -9.31 13.88 3.35
CA ASN A 382 -10.16 14.54 2.36
C ASN A 382 -9.67 14.19 0.95
N PRO A 383 -10.50 13.55 0.11
CA PRO A 383 -10.10 13.16 -1.23
C PRO A 383 -9.76 14.36 -2.13
N ILE A 384 -10.33 15.54 -1.86
CA ILE A 384 -10.06 16.77 -2.62
C ILE A 384 -8.65 17.32 -2.35
N ASP A 385 -8.05 17.00 -1.20
CA ASP A 385 -6.70 17.44 -0.84
C ASP A 385 -5.61 16.54 -1.45
N ILE A 386 -5.98 15.36 -1.98
CA ILE A 386 -5.06 14.44 -2.65
C ILE A 386 -4.81 14.95 -4.08
N PRO A 387 -3.55 15.18 -4.49
CA PRO A 387 -3.23 15.53 -5.87
C PRO A 387 -3.60 14.38 -6.81
N VAL A 388 -4.44 14.66 -7.80
CA VAL A 388 -4.88 13.67 -8.79
C VAL A 388 -4.42 14.07 -10.19
N TYR A 389 -3.68 13.19 -10.85
CA TYR A 389 -3.21 13.40 -12.22
C TYR A 389 -3.92 12.47 -13.19
N GLU A 390 -4.39 13.02 -14.31
CA GLU A 390 -4.75 12.21 -15.47
C GLU A 390 -3.47 11.68 -16.11
N TRP A 391 -3.39 10.36 -16.29
CA TRP A 391 -2.27 9.65 -16.87
C TRP A 391 -2.61 9.17 -18.27
N LYS A 392 -1.73 9.49 -19.23
CA LYS A 392 -1.87 9.12 -20.64
C LYS A 392 -0.68 8.29 -21.07
N THR A 393 -0.95 7.29 -21.92
CA THR A 393 0.07 6.36 -22.42
C THR A 393 0.78 6.85 -23.69
N ASP A 394 0.35 7.97 -24.24
CA ASP A 394 0.90 8.60 -25.45
C ASP A 394 2.21 9.40 -25.20
N GLY A 395 2.72 9.36 -23.97
CA GLY A 395 3.93 10.08 -23.56
C GLY A 395 3.70 11.56 -23.25
N THR A 396 2.45 12.03 -23.23
CA THR A 396 2.13 13.37 -22.74
C THR A 396 2.38 13.47 -21.23
N ALA A 397 2.77 14.66 -20.77
CA ALA A 397 3.03 14.89 -19.36
C ALA A 397 1.74 14.72 -18.53
N PRO A 398 1.80 14.10 -17.34
CA PRO A 398 0.62 13.93 -16.49
C PRO A 398 0.00 15.29 -16.13
N GLU A 399 -1.32 15.40 -16.25
CA GLU A 399 -2.04 16.65 -16.04
C GLU A 399 -2.76 16.63 -14.70
N LEU A 400 -2.49 17.61 -13.82
CA LEU A 400 -3.23 17.76 -12.57
C LEU A 400 -4.70 18.09 -12.88
N LYS A 401 -5.62 17.28 -12.38
CA LYS A 401 -7.07 17.46 -12.57
C LYS A 401 -7.77 17.60 -11.23
N SER A 402 -8.90 18.32 -11.24
CA SER A 402 -9.85 18.21 -10.13
C SER A 402 -10.39 16.78 -10.10
N LEU A 403 -10.44 16.17 -8.92
CA LEU A 403 -11.03 14.85 -8.74
C LEU A 403 -12.49 14.78 -9.23
N THR A 404 -13.22 15.89 -9.14
CA THR A 404 -14.60 16.00 -9.62
C THR A 404 -14.75 15.95 -11.14
N ASN A 405 -13.65 15.97 -11.89
CA ASN A 405 -13.68 15.85 -13.35
C ASN A 405 -13.80 14.39 -13.82
N PHE A 406 -13.58 13.43 -12.93
CA PHE A 406 -13.68 12.01 -13.24
C PHE A 406 -15.08 11.48 -12.89
N GLU A 407 -15.62 10.64 -13.76
CA GLU A 407 -16.93 10.03 -13.56
C GLU A 407 -16.92 9.11 -12.34
N ARG A 408 -17.98 9.16 -11.53
CA ARG A 408 -18.18 8.26 -10.40
C ARG A 408 -19.13 7.16 -10.84
N THR A 409 -18.79 5.91 -10.53
CA THR A 409 -19.67 4.76 -10.71
C THR A 409 -20.20 4.35 -9.34
N PRO A 410 -21.51 4.45 -9.07
CA PRO A 410 -22.07 4.17 -7.74
C PRO A 410 -22.11 2.66 -7.45
N LEU A 411 -20.99 2.13 -6.97
CA LEU A 411 -20.85 0.73 -6.61
C LEU A 411 -21.45 0.53 -5.21
N LYS A 412 -22.67 -0.03 -5.13
CA LYS A 412 -23.35 -0.24 -3.85
C LYS A 412 -22.66 -1.29 -2.99
N THR A 413 -22.64 -1.08 -1.69
CA THR A 413 -22.05 -1.97 -0.68
C THR A 413 -23.07 -2.30 0.40
N CYS A 414 -22.76 -3.28 1.26
CA CYS A 414 -23.50 -3.56 2.50
C CYS A 414 -22.77 -3.10 3.77
N TYR A 415 -21.79 -2.21 3.60
CA TYR A 415 -20.91 -1.74 4.66
C TYR A 415 -21.65 -1.05 5.81
N LEU A 416 -21.60 -1.65 7.00
CA LEU A 416 -22.12 -1.07 8.25
C LEU A 416 -23.45 -0.33 8.05
N GLN A 417 -24.47 -1.05 7.56
CA GLN A 417 -25.80 -0.51 7.30
C GLN A 417 -26.33 0.27 8.52
N ARG A 418 -27.06 1.35 8.29
CA ARG A 418 -27.74 2.14 9.34
C ARG A 418 -29.19 1.68 9.50
N ASP A 419 -29.38 0.49 10.05
CA ASP A 419 -30.69 -0.12 10.37
C ASP A 419 -30.95 -0.21 11.91
N TYR A 420 -30.19 0.56 12.69
CA TYR A 420 -30.21 0.57 14.15
C TYR A 420 -30.51 1.98 14.69
N ASP A 421 -30.88 2.09 15.97
CA ASP A 421 -31.20 3.36 16.64
C ASP A 421 -32.27 4.20 15.91
N GLY A 422 -33.24 3.54 15.27
CA GLY A 422 -34.32 4.20 14.52
C GLY A 422 -33.92 4.68 13.13
N GLN A 423 -32.70 4.40 12.68
CA GLN A 423 -32.25 4.65 11.30
C GLN A 423 -32.84 3.59 10.35
N ASN A 424 -32.99 3.97 9.08
CA ASN A 424 -33.46 3.09 8.02
C ASN A 424 -32.66 3.36 6.74
N GLU A 425 -31.70 2.49 6.45
CA GLU A 425 -30.88 2.50 5.24
C GLU A 425 -31.09 1.19 4.50
N ASP A 426 -31.10 1.22 3.17
CA ASP A 426 -31.15 0.00 2.36
C ASP A 426 -29.93 -0.88 2.62
N TYR A 427 -30.10 -2.21 2.60
CA TYR A 427 -28.97 -3.13 2.81
C TYR A 427 -27.86 -2.92 1.78
N TRP A 428 -28.23 -2.65 0.52
CA TRP A 428 -27.29 -2.24 -0.53
C TRP A 428 -27.37 -0.73 -0.74
N HIS A 429 -26.38 0.00 -0.27
CA HIS A 429 -26.38 1.47 -0.26
C HIS A 429 -25.03 2.04 -0.72
N ILE A 430 -25.01 3.35 -0.90
CA ILE A 430 -23.78 4.14 -1.07
C ILE A 430 -23.55 4.88 0.24
N CYS A 431 -22.35 4.79 0.81
CA CYS A 431 -21.97 5.61 1.97
C CYS A 431 -21.57 7.03 1.52
N ASP A 432 -22.53 7.83 1.05
CA ASP A 432 -22.32 9.17 0.48
C ASP A 432 -22.74 10.32 1.42
N GLU A 433 -22.96 10.03 2.70
CA GLU A 433 -23.37 11.06 3.64
C GLU A 433 -22.30 12.15 3.74
N PRO A 434 -22.69 13.45 3.72
CA PRO A 434 -21.72 14.54 3.83
C PRO A 434 -20.82 14.36 5.05
N TYR A 435 -19.51 14.48 4.85
CA TYR A 435 -18.51 14.39 5.90
C TYR A 435 -17.75 15.71 6.06
N ASP A 436 -17.62 16.19 7.29
CA ASP A 436 -16.87 17.41 7.59
C ASP A 436 -15.38 17.09 7.80
N TYR A 437 -14.58 17.30 6.77
CA TYR A 437 -13.13 17.08 6.82
C TYR A 437 -12.37 18.11 7.67
N SER A 438 -13.02 19.17 8.17
CA SER A 438 -12.38 20.14 9.07
C SER A 438 -12.25 19.64 10.51
N THR A 439 -13.04 18.62 10.90
CA THR A 439 -12.93 18.01 12.22
C THR A 439 -11.70 17.10 12.25
N ASN A 440 -10.59 17.60 12.81
CA ASN A 440 -9.44 16.76 13.13
C ASN A 440 -9.79 15.82 14.29
N ILE A 441 -10.20 14.60 13.96
CA ILE A 441 -10.17 13.47 14.90
C ILE A 441 -8.71 13.01 15.01
N ASP A 442 -7.86 13.87 15.56
CA ASP A 442 -6.42 13.62 15.71
C ASP A 442 -6.13 13.48 17.20
N ARG A 443 -6.64 12.38 17.77
CA ARG A 443 -6.29 11.94 19.11
C ARG A 443 -5.47 10.68 18.95
N SER A 444 -4.25 10.73 19.50
CA SER A 444 -3.31 9.60 19.50
C SER A 444 -4.06 8.32 19.86
N VAL A 445 -3.79 7.26 19.08
CA VAL A 445 -4.21 5.90 19.41
C VAL A 445 -4.06 5.66 20.91
N ALA A 446 -4.92 4.83 21.50
CA ALA A 446 -4.48 4.04 22.66
C ALA A 446 -3.45 3.01 22.15
N SER A 447 -2.42 3.49 21.45
CA SER A 447 -1.20 2.78 21.20
C SER A 447 -0.42 2.90 22.50
N ARG A 448 0.38 1.88 22.76
CA ARG A 448 1.66 2.14 23.41
C ARG A 448 2.23 3.38 22.70
N LYS A 449 2.31 4.53 23.40
CA LYS A 449 3.02 5.75 22.97
C LYS A 449 4.14 5.35 22.02
N PRO A 450 4.36 6.01 20.85
CA PRO A 450 5.36 5.59 19.85
C PRO A 450 6.56 4.95 20.55
N GLY A 451 6.63 3.62 20.39
CA GLY A 451 7.21 2.72 21.37
C GLY A 451 8.67 3.04 21.61
N SER A 452 8.98 3.67 22.75
CA SER A 452 10.32 3.98 23.27
C SER A 452 11.19 4.86 22.36
N PHE A 453 11.88 5.81 22.96
CA PHE A 453 13.10 6.36 22.38
C PHE A 453 14.02 5.20 22.00
N ARG A 454 14.29 5.06 20.69
CA ARG A 454 15.01 3.90 20.15
C ARG A 454 15.99 4.31 19.08
N LEU A 455 17.25 4.02 19.30
CA LEU A 455 18.30 4.09 18.30
C LEU A 455 18.44 2.71 17.66
N MET A 456 18.33 2.59 16.34
CA MET A 456 18.47 1.29 15.66
C MET A 456 19.94 0.98 15.37
N GLN A 457 20.26 -0.30 15.20
CA GLN A 457 21.56 -0.71 14.68
C GLN A 457 21.74 -0.15 13.26
N ASN A 458 22.90 0.45 12.98
CA ASN A 458 23.20 0.97 11.65
C ASN A 458 23.23 -0.19 10.63
N TYR A 459 22.82 0.09 9.38
CA TYR A 459 22.87 -0.89 8.29
C TYR A 459 23.43 -0.28 7.00
N PRO A 460 24.39 -0.95 6.32
CA PRO A 460 25.04 -2.21 6.74
C PRO A 460 25.94 -2.03 7.98
N ASN A 461 26.32 -3.14 8.64
CA ASN A 461 27.32 -3.17 9.72
C ASN A 461 27.97 -4.58 9.85
N PRO A 462 29.28 -4.76 9.55
CA PRO A 462 30.21 -3.74 9.08
C PRO A 462 29.78 -3.11 7.75
N PHE A 463 30.17 -1.87 7.51
CA PHE A 463 29.85 -1.17 6.26
C PHE A 463 31.11 -0.68 5.57
N ASN A 464 30.99 -0.48 4.25
CA ASN A 464 31.97 0.22 3.43
C ASN A 464 31.42 1.59 3.00
N ASN A 465 32.21 2.64 3.17
CA ASN A 465 32.00 4.05 2.81
C ASN A 465 30.76 4.76 3.37
N LYS A 466 29.58 4.14 3.41
CA LYS A 466 28.34 4.71 3.94
C LYS A 466 27.50 3.72 4.73
N THR A 467 26.79 4.21 5.75
CA THR A 467 25.81 3.41 6.53
C THR A 467 24.61 4.28 6.90
N THR A 468 23.45 3.66 7.01
CA THR A 468 22.22 4.33 7.44
C THR A 468 21.95 4.06 8.90
N ILE A 469 21.74 5.13 9.66
CA ILE A 469 21.36 5.09 11.08
C ILE A 469 19.89 5.52 11.17
N LYS A 470 19.06 4.62 11.70
CA LYS A 470 17.63 4.90 11.94
C LYS A 470 17.39 5.10 13.43
N PHE A 471 16.45 5.97 13.78
CA PHE A 471 16.02 6.16 15.16
C PHE A 471 14.55 6.59 15.24
N ILE A 472 13.93 6.36 16.39
CA ILE A 472 12.54 6.66 16.68
C ILE A 472 12.49 7.62 17.86
N LEU A 473 11.79 8.74 17.68
CA LEU A 473 11.55 9.72 18.73
C LEU A 473 10.12 9.56 19.25
N PRO A 474 9.91 9.34 20.56
CA PRO A 474 8.58 9.16 21.15
C PRO A 474 7.83 10.50 21.27
N GLN A 475 8.55 11.62 21.16
CA GLN A 475 8.03 12.98 21.19
C GLN A 475 8.89 13.88 20.30
N SER A 476 8.30 14.96 19.77
CA SER A 476 9.06 16.00 19.07
C SER A 476 9.97 16.73 20.04
N GLY A 477 11.18 17.08 19.62
CA GLY A 477 12.11 17.82 20.47
C GLY A 477 13.48 18.03 19.84
N PHE A 478 14.35 18.74 20.56
CA PHE A 478 15.70 18.98 20.08
C PHE A 478 16.51 17.68 20.14
N THR A 479 16.90 17.19 18.97
CA THR A 479 17.53 15.89 18.79
C THR A 479 18.97 16.08 18.36
N ARG A 480 19.86 15.31 18.99
CA ARG A 480 21.28 15.30 18.67
C ARG A 480 21.81 13.89 18.48
N LEU A 481 22.49 13.63 17.37
CA LEU A 481 23.14 12.36 17.06
C LEU A 481 24.63 12.61 16.80
N ASP A 482 25.48 12.23 17.75
CA ASP A 482 26.93 12.39 17.67
C ASP A 482 27.61 11.04 17.38
N LEU A 483 28.70 11.04 16.62
CA LEU A 483 29.63 9.91 16.50
C LEU A 483 30.87 10.10 17.35
N TYR A 484 31.33 9.01 17.96
CA TYR A 484 32.50 8.94 18.84
C TYR A 484 33.47 7.86 18.35
N ASN A 485 34.77 8.12 18.51
CA ASN A 485 35.80 7.10 18.37
C ASN A 485 35.99 6.29 19.68
N THR A 486 36.91 5.33 19.68
CA THR A 486 37.22 4.48 20.86
C THR A 486 37.83 5.24 22.04
N ARG A 487 38.34 6.46 21.84
CA ARG A 487 38.81 7.36 22.92
C ARG A 487 37.67 8.21 23.50
N GLY A 488 36.45 8.12 22.97
CA GLY A 488 35.32 8.94 23.40
C GLY A 488 35.34 10.36 22.83
N GLU A 489 36.18 10.65 21.83
CA GLU A 489 36.20 11.94 21.15
C GLU A 489 35.10 11.97 20.09
N ILE A 490 34.35 13.08 19.99
CA ILE A 490 33.35 13.29 18.93
C ILE A 490 34.09 13.46 17.60
N VAL A 491 33.77 12.62 16.62
CA VAL A 491 34.36 12.66 15.27
C VAL A 491 33.40 13.22 14.23
N ASP A 492 32.08 13.19 14.50
CA ASP A 492 31.06 13.75 13.61
C ASP A 492 29.75 14.06 14.36
N VAL A 493 28.92 14.95 13.82
CA VAL A 493 27.59 15.29 14.34
C VAL A 493 26.58 15.20 13.21
N LEU A 494 25.80 14.12 13.21
CA LEU A 494 24.89 13.80 12.10
C LEU A 494 23.53 14.50 12.20
N VAL A 495 23.08 14.77 13.42
CA VAL A 495 21.83 15.47 13.71
C VAL A 495 22.09 16.43 14.85
N ASN A 496 21.65 17.68 14.72
CA ASN A 496 21.68 18.70 15.77
C ASN A 496 20.60 19.75 15.51
N ARG A 497 19.33 19.33 15.58
CA ARG A 497 18.18 20.16 15.22
C ARG A 497 16.93 19.70 15.94
N TYR A 498 15.88 20.50 15.87
CA TYR A 498 14.55 20.06 16.26
C TYR A 498 14.04 19.00 15.27
N CYS A 499 13.49 17.91 15.80
CA CYS A 499 12.91 16.82 15.01
C CYS A 499 11.51 16.51 15.55
N ASP A 500 10.58 16.18 14.65
CA ASP A 500 9.23 15.75 15.03
C ASP A 500 9.24 14.33 15.63
N SER A 501 8.22 13.96 16.41
CA SER A 501 8.03 12.57 16.86
C SER A 501 7.90 11.63 15.66
N GLY A 502 8.43 10.41 15.77
CA GLY A 502 8.36 9.41 14.71
C GLY A 502 9.74 8.89 14.28
N VAL A 503 9.78 8.26 13.11
CA VAL A 503 10.97 7.59 12.58
C VAL A 503 11.83 8.56 11.78
N HIS A 504 13.13 8.57 12.07
CA HIS A 504 14.13 9.38 11.38
C HIS A 504 15.24 8.48 10.85
N GLN A 505 15.87 8.93 9.77
CA GLN A 505 17.03 8.27 9.21
C GLN A 505 18.09 9.29 8.81
N VAL A 506 19.35 8.92 8.99
CA VAL A 506 20.50 9.71 8.56
C VAL A 506 21.59 8.81 8.02
N ILE A 507 22.26 9.27 6.97
CA ILE A 507 23.35 8.55 6.33
C ILE A 507 24.66 9.12 6.85
N TRP A 508 25.55 8.25 7.34
CA TRP A 508 26.93 8.62 7.63
C TRP A 508 27.84 8.22 6.46
N GLN A 509 28.63 9.16 5.95
CA GLN A 509 29.66 8.91 4.94
C GLN A 509 31.03 8.92 5.59
N ALA A 510 31.64 7.74 5.74
CA ALA A 510 32.85 7.55 6.54
C ALA A 510 34.17 7.72 5.74
N ASN A 511 34.12 8.14 4.47
CA ASN A 511 35.28 8.16 3.56
C ASN A 511 36.50 8.92 4.12
N GLN A 512 36.26 9.93 4.96
CA GLN A 512 37.29 10.77 5.58
C GLN A 512 37.76 10.27 6.95
N HIS A 513 37.24 9.13 7.42
CA HIS A 513 37.55 8.55 8.72
C HIS A 513 38.40 7.27 8.59
N PRO A 514 39.21 6.90 9.60
CA PRO A 514 39.92 5.62 9.62
C PRO A 514 38.97 4.41 9.72
N THR A 515 39.32 3.28 9.12
CA THR A 515 38.70 1.97 9.40
C THR A 515 38.76 1.68 10.90
N GLY A 516 37.67 1.15 11.48
CA GLY A 516 37.66 0.83 12.91
C GLY A 516 36.27 0.81 13.54
N ILE A 517 36.27 0.74 14.87
CA ILE A 517 35.06 0.76 15.69
C ILE A 517 34.71 2.19 16.07
N TYR A 518 33.44 2.54 15.90
CA TYR A 518 32.87 3.81 16.35
C TYR A 518 31.62 3.55 17.18
N PHE A 519 31.20 4.59 17.91
CA PHE A 519 29.95 4.60 18.64
C PHE A 519 29.13 5.80 18.19
N TYR A 520 27.81 5.66 18.13
CA TYR A 520 26.91 6.76 17.83
C TYR A 520 25.88 6.87 18.94
N ARG A 521 25.63 8.11 19.38
CA ARG A 521 24.78 8.41 20.54
C ARG A 521 23.69 9.37 20.13
N LEU A 522 22.45 8.92 20.27
CA LEU A 522 21.26 9.74 20.11
C LEU A 522 20.91 10.40 21.45
N ARG A 523 20.47 11.64 21.42
CA ARG A 523 19.93 12.39 22.55
C ARG A 523 18.63 13.10 22.15
N LEU A 524 17.62 13.02 22.99
CA LEU A 524 16.38 13.81 22.96
C LEU A 524 16.05 14.17 24.40
N ASP A 525 16.19 15.44 24.78
CA ASP A 525 16.05 15.88 26.18
C ASP A 525 16.89 15.01 27.14
N ASP A 526 16.25 14.28 28.06
CA ASP A 526 16.90 13.36 29.02
C ASP A 526 17.14 11.94 28.46
N PHE A 527 16.59 11.60 27.29
CA PHE A 527 16.76 10.28 26.67
C PHE A 527 18.11 10.19 25.95
N ILE A 528 18.89 9.15 26.27
CA ILE A 528 20.21 8.91 25.67
C ILE A 528 20.36 7.41 25.36
N GLU A 529 20.69 7.07 24.12
CA GLU A 529 21.00 5.69 23.71
C GLU A 529 22.27 5.72 22.84
N THR A 530 23.14 4.72 23.03
CA THR A 530 24.40 4.58 22.28
C THR A 530 24.47 3.19 21.66
N LYS A 531 24.89 3.14 20.39
CA LYS A 531 25.19 1.88 19.70
C LYS A 531 26.57 1.92 19.06
N LYS A 532 27.08 0.73 18.73
CA LYS A 532 28.40 0.52 18.13
C LYS A 532 28.25 0.27 16.64
N LEU A 533 29.13 0.82 15.81
CA LEU A 533 29.24 0.50 14.40
C LEU A 533 30.68 0.19 14.02
N ILE A 534 30.87 -0.62 12.97
CA ILE A 534 32.16 -1.10 12.49
C ILE A 534 32.32 -0.62 11.05
N TYR A 535 33.28 0.28 10.83
CA TYR A 535 33.65 0.73 9.51
C TYR A 535 34.79 -0.13 8.96
N ALA A 536 34.62 -0.72 7.78
CA ALA A 536 35.63 -1.46 7.04
C ALA A 536 35.71 -0.94 5.59
N LYS A 537 36.87 -0.38 5.21
CA LYS A 537 37.15 0.05 3.83
C LYS A 537 37.23 -1.13 2.87
#